data_AF-A0A653YDZ8-F1
#
_entry.id   AF-A0A653YDZ8-F1
#
_cell.length_a   1.000
_cell.length_b   1.000
_cell.length_c   1.000
_cell.angle_alpha   90.00
_cell.angle_beta   90.00
_cell.angle_gamma   90.00
#
_symmetry.space_group_name_H-M   'P 1'
#
loop_
_entity.id
_entity.type
_entity.pdbx_description
1 polymer ?
#
loop_
_entity_poly.entity_id
_entity_poly.type
_entity_poly.pdbx_seq_one_letter_code
_entity_poly.pdbx_strand_id
1 'polypeptide(L)'
;MFSTISNEITIRTAVPLIDNPLDGVTPSIDVLGVKFEGAVQMVLGALWALALILLAGAFIWNLMKWGIARNRGHSDDLEDGAAGAKKTGIAFGAAAGASVIIGGILALATAAGA
;
A
#
# COMPACT_ATOMS: atom_id res chain seq x y z
N MET A 1 23.55 50.00 5.14
CA MET A 1 23.12 49.18 6.29
C MET A 1 22.31 48.02 5.73
N PHE A 2 22.81 46.81 5.97
CA PHE A 2 22.50 45.52 5.35
C PHE A 2 21.01 45.11 5.34
N SER A 3 20.34 45.09 4.19
CA SER A 3 18.97 44.53 4.09
C SER A 3 18.69 43.72 2.81
N THR A 4 19.69 43.42 1.98
CA THR A 4 19.47 42.75 0.68
C THR A 4 20.42 41.58 0.44
N ILE A 5 20.80 40.82 1.47
CA ILE A 5 21.78 39.72 1.33
C ILE A 5 21.22 38.32 1.66
N SER A 6 20.01 38.15 2.19
CA SER A 6 19.65 36.88 2.82
C SER A 6 18.87 35.84 1.99
N ASN A 7 18.46 36.11 0.73
CA ASN A 7 17.66 35.13 -0.02
C ASN A 7 18.29 34.58 -1.32
N GLU A 8 19.56 34.91 -1.60
CA GLU A 8 20.40 34.12 -2.52
C GLU A 8 21.11 32.99 -1.76
N ILE A 9 20.39 32.27 -0.90
CA ILE A 9 20.82 30.93 -0.49
C ILE A 9 20.62 30.01 -1.70
N THR A 10 21.59 30.16 -2.58
CA THR A 10 22.07 29.18 -3.52
C THR A 10 22.40 27.94 -2.71
N ILE A 11 21.39 27.11 -2.44
CA ILE A 11 21.60 25.68 -2.21
C ILE A 11 21.90 25.07 -3.59
N ARG A 12 23.05 25.47 -4.16
CA ARG A 12 23.86 24.57 -4.96
C ARG A 12 24.41 23.57 -3.95
N THR A 13 23.56 22.66 -3.48
CA THR A 13 24.08 21.42 -2.91
C THR A 13 24.92 20.83 -4.02
N ALA A 14 26.21 20.70 -3.76
CA ALA A 14 27.12 19.93 -4.56
C ALA A 14 26.63 18.46 -4.55
N VAL A 15 25.65 18.16 -5.40
CA VAL A 15 25.47 16.81 -5.92
C VAL A 15 26.61 16.65 -6.92
N PRO A 16 27.45 15.62 -6.81
CA PRO A 16 28.52 15.39 -7.77
C PRO A 16 27.95 15.46 -9.20
N LEU A 17 28.72 16.04 -10.13
CA LEU A 17 28.50 16.09 -11.60
C LEU A 17 28.48 14.69 -12.25
N ILE A 18 28.01 13.68 -11.52
CA ILE A 18 27.57 12.42 -12.10
C ILE A 18 26.17 12.72 -12.60
N ASP A 19 26.05 12.95 -13.91
CA ASP A 19 24.77 12.91 -14.60
C ASP A 19 24.04 11.66 -14.12
N ASN A 20 22.91 11.86 -13.44
CA ASN A 20 22.10 10.74 -12.98
C ASN A 20 21.71 9.95 -14.24
N PRO A 21 22.18 8.70 -14.41
CA PRO A 21 21.93 7.93 -15.62
C PRO A 21 20.44 7.56 -15.78
N LEU A 22 19.63 7.87 -14.77
CA LEU A 22 18.18 7.67 -14.73
C LEU A 22 17.41 9.00 -14.80
N ASP A 23 18.09 10.13 -15.03
CA ASP A 23 17.41 11.41 -15.22
C ASP A 23 16.61 11.38 -16.52
N GLY A 24 15.30 11.65 -16.45
CA GLY A 24 14.36 11.48 -17.56
C GLY A 24 13.90 10.04 -17.84
N VAL A 25 14.32 9.04 -17.04
CA VAL A 25 13.83 7.67 -17.17
C VAL A 25 12.60 7.46 -16.29
N THR A 26 11.43 7.43 -16.93
CA THR A 26 10.19 7.01 -16.26
C THR A 26 10.12 5.48 -16.25
N PRO A 27 9.97 4.84 -15.07
CA PRO A 27 9.75 3.39 -15.01
C PRO A 27 8.40 3.06 -15.68
N SER A 28 8.45 2.46 -16.87
CA SER A 28 7.29 1.99 -17.62
C SER A 28 7.47 0.54 -18.07
N ILE A 29 6.41 -0.25 -17.93
CA ILE A 29 6.32 -1.62 -18.44
C ILE A 29 5.92 -1.67 -19.92
N ASP A 30 5.60 -0.52 -20.53
CA ASP A 30 5.20 -0.41 -21.94
C ASP A 30 6.33 -0.85 -22.88
N VAL A 31 7.58 -0.69 -22.44
CA VAL A 31 8.78 -1.13 -23.17
C VAL A 31 8.80 -2.65 -23.38
N LEU A 32 8.09 -3.40 -22.55
CA LEU A 32 7.96 -4.86 -22.63
C LEU A 32 6.76 -5.31 -23.50
N GLY A 33 5.97 -4.35 -24.02
CA GLY A 33 4.85 -4.55 -24.93
C GLY A 33 3.51 -4.85 -24.24
N VAL A 34 2.42 -4.49 -24.93
CA VAL A 34 1.02 -4.56 -24.42
C VAL A 34 0.58 -5.94 -23.93
N LYS A 35 1.16 -7.01 -24.47
CA LYS A 35 0.87 -8.39 -24.02
C LYS A 35 1.46 -8.69 -22.64
N PHE A 36 2.65 -8.17 -22.37
CA PHE A 36 3.32 -8.35 -21.08
C PHE A 36 2.63 -7.52 -19.99
N GLU A 37 2.26 -6.28 -20.31
CA GLU A 37 1.46 -5.43 -19.44
C GLU A 37 0.14 -6.10 -19.04
N GLY A 38 -0.65 -6.57 -20.03
CA GLY A 38 -1.93 -7.24 -19.75
C GLY A 38 -1.78 -8.52 -18.94
N ALA A 39 -0.72 -9.30 -19.18
CA ALA A 39 -0.43 -10.52 -18.43
C ALA A 39 -0.06 -10.22 -16.96
N VAL A 40 0.78 -9.22 -16.72
CA VAL A 40 1.18 -8.80 -15.37
C VAL A 40 -0.02 -8.24 -14.60
N GLN A 41 -0.83 -7.39 -15.22
CA GLN A 41 -2.06 -6.87 -14.63
C GLN A 41 -3.03 -8.01 -14.27
N MET A 42 -3.18 -9.00 -15.15
CA MET A 42 -4.04 -10.16 -14.89
C MET A 42 -3.52 -11.01 -13.72
N VAL A 43 -2.22 -11.30 -13.66
CA VAL A 43 -1.61 -12.12 -12.60
C VAL A 43 -1.69 -11.41 -11.25
N LEU A 44 -1.30 -10.13 -11.19
CA LEU A 44 -1.37 -9.34 -9.95
C LEU A 44 -2.81 -9.13 -9.50
N GLY A 45 -3.73 -8.86 -10.43
CA GLY A 45 -5.16 -8.74 -10.13
C GLY A 45 -5.76 -10.04 -9.57
N ALA A 46 -5.42 -11.18 -10.18
CA ALA A 46 -5.86 -12.49 -9.70
C ALA A 46 -5.28 -12.83 -8.32
N LEU A 47 -3.99 -12.55 -8.10
CA LEU A 47 -3.33 -12.78 -6.82
C LEU A 47 -3.93 -11.91 -5.71
N TRP A 48 -4.22 -10.64 -6.02
CA TRP A 48 -4.84 -9.72 -5.07
C TRP A 48 -6.27 -10.14 -4.73
N ALA A 49 -7.07 -10.52 -5.72
CA ALA A 49 -8.41 -11.05 -5.50
C ALA A 49 -8.39 -12.31 -4.62
N LEU A 50 -7.44 -13.22 -4.86
CA LEU A 50 -7.27 -14.43 -4.06
C LEU A 50 -6.91 -14.09 -2.60
N ALA A 51 -6.02 -13.12 -2.38
CA ALA A 51 -5.65 -12.67 -1.04
C ALA A 51 -6.86 -12.11 -0.26
N LEU A 52 -7.71 -11.31 -0.92
CA LEU A 52 -8.94 -10.79 -0.32
C LEU A 52 -9.93 -11.90 0.04
N ILE A 53 -10.10 -12.90 -0.82
CA ILE A 53 -10.98 -14.06 -0.56
C ILE A 53 -10.48 -14.84 0.67
N LEU A 54 -9.17 -15.12 0.75
CA LEU A 54 -8.59 -15.85 1.88
C LEU A 54 -8.71 -15.07 3.19
N LEU A 55 -8.46 -13.75 3.17
CA LEU A 55 -8.63 -12.88 4.33
C LEU A 55 -10.09 -12.79 4.78
N ALA A 56 -11.03 -12.69 3.84
CA ALA A 56 -12.46 -12.69 4.14
C ALA A 56 -12.90 -14.02 4.79
N GLY A 57 -12.44 -15.16 4.25
CA GLY A 57 -12.70 -16.47 4.84
C GLY A 57 -12.17 -16.60 6.26
N ALA A 58 -10.92 -16.18 6.50
CA ALA A 58 -10.31 -16.17 7.82
C ALA A 58 -11.03 -15.23 8.80
N PHE A 59 -11.48 -14.07 8.33
CA PHE A 59 -12.25 -13.11 9.13
C PHE A 59 -13.59 -13.70 9.58
N ILE A 60 -14.36 -14.28 8.64
CA ILE A 60 -15.63 -14.95 8.94
C ILE A 60 -15.43 -16.10 9.91
N TRP A 61 -14.37 -16.90 9.73
CA TRP A 61 -14.06 -18.03 10.61
C TRP A 61 -13.76 -17.59 12.05
N ASN A 62 -12.95 -16.54 12.23
CA ASN A 62 -12.65 -16.00 13.56
C ASN A 62 -13.89 -15.36 14.20
N LEU A 63 -14.74 -14.70 13.42
CA LEU A 63 -16.03 -14.18 13.88
C LEU A 63 -16.96 -15.29 14.35
N MET A 64 -17.01 -16.41 13.62
CA MET A 64 -17.82 -17.57 13.99
C MET A 64 -17.33 -18.18 15.30
N LYS A 65 -16.01 -18.34 15.48
CA LYS A 65 -15.43 -18.80 16.75
C LYS A 65 -15.81 -17.87 17.91
N TRP A 66 -15.70 -16.56 17.70
CA TRP A 66 -16.11 -15.57 18.70
C TRP A 66 -17.60 -15.68 19.05
N GLY A 67 -18.48 -15.80 18.05
CA GLY A 67 -19.92 -15.95 18.27
C GLY A 67 -20.28 -17.24 19.02
N ILE A 68 -19.63 -18.35 18.70
CA ILE A 68 -19.83 -19.63 19.38
C ILE A 68 -19.28 -19.59 20.83
N ALA A 69 -18.09 -19.03 21.04
CA ALA A 69 -17.49 -18.87 22.36
C ALA A 69 -18.35 -17.99 23.29
N ARG A 70 -18.94 -16.93 22.73
CA ARG A 70 -19.87 -16.03 23.44
C ARG A 70 -21.10 -16.75 23.97
N ASN A 71 -21.62 -17.72 23.22
CA ASN A 71 -22.77 -18.53 23.65
C ASN A 71 -22.39 -19.64 24.63
N ARG A 72 -21.11 -20.06 24.68
CA ARG A 72 -20.62 -21.14 25.55
C ARG A 72 -20.09 -20.67 26.91
N GLY A 73 -19.91 -19.37 27.11
CA GLY A 73 -19.50 -18.80 28.39
C GLY A 73 -18.02 -19.03 28.77
N HIS A 74 -17.19 -19.49 27.82
CA HIS A 74 -15.76 -19.65 28.02
C HIS A 74 -15.05 -18.33 27.70
N SER A 75 -14.45 -17.69 28.71
CA SER A 75 -13.80 -16.37 28.59
C SER A 75 -12.55 -16.40 27.70
N ASP A 76 -11.75 -17.46 27.79
CA ASP A 76 -10.48 -17.56 27.05
C ASP A 76 -10.71 -17.70 25.54
N ASP A 77 -11.66 -18.56 25.14
CA ASP A 77 -12.02 -18.75 23.73
C ASP A 77 -12.67 -17.50 23.10
N LEU A 78 -13.30 -16.67 23.94
CA LEU A 78 -13.91 -15.41 23.52
C LEU A 78 -12.86 -14.36 23.19
N GLU A 79 -11.81 -14.25 24.01
CA GLU A 79 -10.74 -13.30 23.79
C GLU A 79 -9.95 -13.65 22.52
N ASP A 80 -9.63 -14.94 22.33
CA ASP A 80 -8.93 -15.43 21.14
C ASP A 80 -9.74 -15.22 19.85
N GLY A 81 -11.05 -15.50 19.87
CA GLY A 81 -11.93 -15.24 18.73
C GLY A 81 -12.01 -13.75 18.38
N ALA A 82 -12.10 -12.87 19.39
CA ALA A 82 -12.15 -11.43 19.19
C ALA A 82 -10.83 -10.86 18.66
N ALA A 83 -9.70 -11.30 19.21
CA ALA A 83 -8.37 -10.90 18.77
C ALA A 83 -8.08 -11.37 17.34
N GLY A 84 -8.46 -12.61 17.02
CA GLY A 84 -8.38 -13.17 15.68
C GLY A 84 -9.20 -12.36 14.67
N ALA A 85 -10.47 -12.08 14.99
CA ALA A 85 -11.35 -11.30 14.12
C ALA A 85 -10.79 -9.89 13.88
N LYS A 86 -10.34 -9.18 14.92
CA LYS A 86 -9.72 -7.85 14.78
C LYS A 86 -8.48 -7.89 13.87
N LYS A 87 -7.56 -8.83 14.08
CA LYS A 87 -6.34 -8.97 13.26
C LYS A 87 -6.69 -9.21 11.80
N THR A 88 -7.57 -10.16 11.53
CA THR A 88 -8.00 -10.47 10.15
C THR A 88 -8.81 -9.35 9.51
N GLY A 89 -9.59 -8.59 10.28
CA GLY A 89 -10.34 -7.44 9.80
C GLY A 89 -9.43 -6.26 9.43
N ILE A 90 -8.41 -5.97 10.24
CA ILE A 90 -7.40 -4.94 9.92
C ILE A 90 -6.60 -5.36 8.68
N ALA A 91 -6.17 -6.62 8.61
CA ALA A 91 -5.46 -7.14 7.45
C ALA A 91 -6.31 -7.07 6.16
N PHE A 92 -7.60 -7.41 6.24
CA PHE A 92 -8.54 -7.26 5.13
C PHE A 92 -8.72 -5.80 4.71
N GLY A 93 -8.93 -4.90 5.69
CA GLY A 93 -9.06 -3.47 5.44
C GLY A 93 -7.81 -2.85 4.78
N ALA A 94 -6.63 -3.24 5.25
CA ALA A 94 -5.36 -2.82 4.65
C ALA A 94 -5.18 -3.36 3.23
N ALA A 95 -5.50 -4.63 3.00
CA ALA A 95 -5.41 -5.25 1.66
C ALA A 95 -6.41 -4.65 0.66
N ALA A 96 -7.62 -4.31 1.12
CA ALA A 96 -8.64 -3.66 0.30
C ALA A 96 -8.32 -2.18 0.03
N GLY A 97 -7.78 -1.47 1.03
CA GLY A 97 -7.41 -0.06 0.95
C GLY A 97 -6.03 0.21 0.31
N ALA A 98 -5.24 -0.83 0.04
CA ALA A 98 -3.89 -0.69 -0.51
C ALA A 98 -3.87 0.11 -1.83
N SER A 99 -4.86 -0.09 -2.70
CA SER A 99 -4.98 0.64 -3.98
C SER A 99 -5.19 2.14 -3.78
N VAL A 100 -5.99 2.54 -2.78
CA VAL A 100 -6.26 3.95 -2.44
C VAL A 100 -5.00 4.61 -1.87
N ILE A 101 -4.26 3.89 -1.02
CA ILE A 101 -3.01 4.41 -0.43
C ILE A 101 -1.97 4.62 -1.54
N ILE A 102 -1.75 3.62 -2.39
CA ILE A 102 -0.78 3.70 -3.49
C ILE A 102 -1.18 4.79 -4.49
N GLY A 103 -2.46 4.83 -4.90
CA GLY A 103 -2.97 5.85 -5.80
C GLY A 103 -2.86 7.27 -5.23
N GLY A 104 -3.14 7.44 -3.93
CA GLY A 104 -2.99 8.72 -3.25
C GLY A 104 -1.54 9.21 -3.17
N ILE A 105 -0.59 8.32 -2.90
CA ILE A 105 0.84 8.67 -2.88
C ILE A 105 1.31 9.05 -4.29
N LEU A 106 0.92 8.30 -5.31
CA LEU A 106 1.26 8.61 -6.71
C LEU A 106 0.65 9.94 -7.16
N ALA A 107 -0.60 10.23 -6.79
CA ALA A 107 -1.27 11.50 -7.05
C ALA A 107 -0.55 12.68 -6.36
N LEU A 108 -0.10 12.50 -5.12
CA LEU A 108 0.69 13.52 -4.42
C LEU A 108 2.06 13.72 -5.06
N ALA A 109 2.75 12.63 -5.42
CA ALA A 109 4.06 12.70 -6.06
C ALA A 109 4.00 13.39 -7.44
N THR A 110 2.93 13.17 -8.20
CA THR A 110 2.69 13.88 -9.47
C THR A 110 2.32 15.34 -9.25
N ALA A 111 1.54 15.66 -8.22
CA ALA A 111 1.23 17.05 -7.86
C ALA A 111 2.45 17.84 -7.35
N ALA A 112 3.43 17.17 -6.72
CA ALA A 112 4.66 17.79 -6.23
C ALA A 112 5.75 17.95 -7.32
N GLY A 113 5.57 17.32 -8.48
CA GLY A 113 6.47 17.39 -9.64
C GLY A 113 5.96 18.25 -10.79
N ALA A 114 4.93 19.08 -10.56
CA ALA A 114 4.36 20.04 -11.52
C ALA A 114 4.87 21.47 -11.27
#